data_AF-A0AAV2PN95-F1
#
_entry.id   AF-A0AAV2PN95-F1
#
_cell.length_a   1.000
_cell.length_b   1.000
_cell.length_c   1.000
_cell.angle_alpha   90.00
_cell.angle_beta   90.00
_cell.angle_gamma   90.00
#
_symmetry.space_group_name_H-M   'P 1'
#
loop_
_entity.id
_entity.type
_entity.pdbx_description
1 polymer ?
#
loop_
_entity_poly.entity_id
_entity_poly.type
_entity_poly.pdbx_seq_one_letter_code
_entity_poly.pdbx_strand_id
1 'polypeptide(L)'
;MEVFVNATDYRPVVFLNASGSVKGKLVVVEIGKDVWLNCSAGGNPTPSVTWYKNGLRINSSLTDPQKLYFERVIDEDSGNYTCEAQNHRDSKTYKPIHRIVILKVVLPSSKGLIAGLIATGVLIFIMVFVVMKLFWRVKKEVQFRSSFRENELYLFEKGNVGELNNDCTADEQAQLLPYDRIWEVPKQDIEFG
;
A
#
# COMPACT_ATOMS: atom_id res chain seq x y z
N MET A 1 -22.03 22.03 28.76
CA MET A 1 -22.80 21.03 29.53
C MET A 1 -22.69 21.48 30.97
N GLU A 2 -23.72 22.16 31.46
CA GLU A 2 -23.74 22.64 32.85
C GLU A 2 -23.93 21.43 33.77
N VAL A 3 -23.06 21.33 34.77
CA VAL A 3 -23.07 20.23 35.72
C VAL A 3 -24.12 20.56 36.77
N PHE A 4 -25.32 19.99 36.64
CA PHE A 4 -26.35 20.11 37.68
C PHE A 4 -25.91 19.31 38.91
N VAL A 5 -25.54 20.01 39.98
CA VAL A 5 -25.21 19.39 41.27
C VAL A 5 -26.34 19.68 42.25
N ASN A 6 -26.76 18.66 42.99
CA ASN A 6 -27.77 18.80 44.02
C ASN A 6 -27.24 19.76 45.10
N ALA A 7 -28.06 20.72 45.58
CA ALA A 7 -27.61 21.78 46.48
C ALA A 7 -27.05 21.29 47.84
N THR A 8 -27.29 20.01 48.17
CA THR A 8 -26.87 19.33 49.39
C THR A 8 -25.70 18.35 49.19
N ASP A 9 -25.24 18.12 47.95
CA ASP A 9 -24.07 17.28 47.68
C ASP A 9 -22.81 18.13 47.52
N TYR A 10 -22.01 18.14 48.58
CA TYR A 10 -20.76 18.89 48.66
C TYR A 10 -19.61 18.18 47.93
N ARG A 11 -19.81 16.93 47.44
CA ARG A 11 -18.78 16.20 46.69
C ARG A 11 -18.64 16.81 45.29
N PRO A 12 -17.44 17.21 44.87
CA PRO A 12 -17.25 17.75 43.54
C PRO A 12 -17.47 16.68 42.48
N VAL A 13 -18.16 16.99 41.39
CA VAL A 13 -18.29 16.12 40.23
C VAL A 13 -17.35 16.62 39.14
N VAL A 14 -16.50 15.74 38.61
CA VAL A 14 -15.45 16.12 37.66
C VAL A 14 -15.66 15.45 36.30
N PHE A 15 -15.69 16.25 35.24
CA PHE A 15 -15.72 15.81 33.85
C PHE A 15 -14.47 16.30 33.13
N LEU A 16 -13.88 15.44 32.30
CA LEU A 16 -12.70 15.78 31.52
C LEU A 16 -13.00 15.59 30.04
N ASN A 17 -12.75 16.62 29.24
CA ASN A 17 -12.85 16.63 27.80
C ASN A 17 -11.56 17.19 27.16
N ALA A 18 -11.38 16.92 25.86
CA ALA A 18 -10.21 17.36 25.10
C ALA A 18 -10.56 17.53 23.62
N SER A 19 -9.76 18.29 22.87
CA SER A 19 -9.93 18.47 21.42
C SER A 19 -9.20 17.46 20.53
N GLY A 20 -8.31 16.62 21.07
CA GLY A 20 -7.56 15.63 20.29
C GLY A 20 -8.36 14.37 19.94
N SER A 21 -7.71 13.39 19.31
CA SER A 21 -8.33 12.08 19.04
C SER A 21 -8.49 11.29 20.34
N VAL A 22 -9.71 11.31 20.90
CA VAL A 22 -10.01 10.70 22.19
C VAL A 22 -10.36 9.22 22.03
N LYS A 23 -9.62 8.35 22.73
CA LYS A 23 -9.89 6.92 22.90
C LYS A 23 -9.90 6.58 24.40
N GLY A 24 -11.09 6.62 25.00
CA GLY A 24 -11.24 6.45 26.45
C GLY A 24 -10.56 7.59 27.21
N LYS A 25 -9.52 7.28 28.00
CA LYS A 25 -8.68 8.28 28.69
C LYS A 25 -7.47 8.74 27.87
N LEU A 26 -7.20 8.14 26.71
CA LEU A 26 -6.09 8.51 25.85
C LEU A 26 -6.52 9.59 24.85
N VAL A 27 -5.72 10.64 24.72
CA VAL A 27 -5.90 11.72 23.74
C VAL A 27 -4.68 11.72 22.85
N VAL A 28 -4.86 11.42 21.57
CA VAL A 28 -3.78 11.40 20.59
C VAL A 28 -3.80 12.70 19.78
N VAL A 29 -2.66 13.38 19.69
CA VAL A 29 -2.51 14.66 19.01
C VAL A 29 -1.27 14.63 18.13
N GLU A 30 -1.35 15.21 16.93
CA GLU A 30 -0.20 15.32 16.05
C GLU A 30 0.70 16.50 16.45
N ILE A 31 2.02 16.33 16.32
CA ILE A 31 3.01 17.38 16.59
C ILE A 31 2.69 18.65 15.79
N GLY A 32 2.81 19.81 16.46
CA GLY A 32 2.54 21.12 15.87
C GLY A 32 1.05 21.47 15.76
N LYS A 33 0.13 20.63 16.25
CA LYS A 33 -1.29 20.96 16.39
C LYS A 33 -1.57 21.58 17.76
N ASP A 34 -2.67 22.32 17.85
CA ASP A 34 -3.16 22.85 19.11
C ASP A 34 -4.08 21.83 19.78
N VAL A 35 -3.96 21.69 21.10
CA VAL A 35 -4.88 20.88 21.89
C VAL A 35 -5.23 21.59 23.19
N TRP A 36 -6.44 21.37 23.66
CA TRP A 36 -6.83 21.73 25.01
C TRP A 36 -7.35 20.52 25.77
N LEU A 37 -7.11 20.53 27.07
CA LEU A 37 -7.74 19.66 28.05
C LEU A 37 -8.63 20.56 28.92
N ASN A 38 -9.89 20.20 29.11
CA ASN A 38 -10.79 20.93 29.99
C ASN A 38 -11.35 19.98 31.06
N CYS A 39 -11.26 20.43 32.31
CA CYS A 39 -11.71 19.76 33.51
C CYS A 39 -12.84 20.59 34.11
N SER A 40 -14.07 20.24 33.73
CA SER A 40 -15.26 20.88 34.25
C SER A 40 -15.61 20.25 35.59
N ALA A 41 -15.56 21.05 36.65
CA ALA A 41 -15.89 20.60 38.00
C ALA A 41 -17.13 21.34 38.52
N GLY A 42 -18.16 20.59 38.89
CA GLY A 42 -19.37 21.12 39.51
C GLY A 42 -19.42 20.77 40.99
N GLY A 43 -19.93 21.67 41.82
CA GLY A 43 -20.17 21.42 43.24
C GLY A 43 -20.73 22.66 43.91
N ASN A 44 -21.32 22.49 45.10
CA ASN A 44 -21.69 23.61 45.95
C ASN A 44 -20.91 23.52 47.26
N PRO A 45 -20.08 24.51 47.62
CA PRO A 45 -19.57 25.62 46.81
C PRO A 45 -18.78 25.16 45.58
N THR A 46 -18.57 26.09 44.64
CA THR A 46 -17.82 25.85 43.42
C THR A 46 -16.41 25.30 43.76
N PRO A 47 -16.04 24.11 43.27
CA PRO A 47 -14.76 23.51 43.58
C PRO A 47 -13.60 24.20 42.84
N SER A 48 -12.46 24.31 43.50
CA SER A 48 -11.20 24.73 42.87
C SER A 48 -10.57 23.57 42.10
N VAL A 49 -10.10 23.84 40.88
CA VAL A 49 -9.41 22.85 40.02
C VAL A 49 -7.90 23.09 40.04
N THR A 50 -7.13 22.03 40.23
CA THR A 50 -5.66 22.02 40.13
C THR A 50 -5.20 20.98 39.13
N TRP A 51 -4.25 21.33 38.26
CA TRP A 51 -3.68 20.42 37.27
C TRP A 51 -2.32 19.86 37.69
N TYR A 52 -2.07 18.62 37.30
CA TYR A 52 -0.81 17.92 37.50
C TYR A 52 -0.36 17.26 36.21
N LYS A 53 0.94 17.31 35.90
CA LYS A 53 1.59 16.55 34.83
C LYS A 53 2.49 15.51 35.47
N ASN A 54 2.24 14.23 35.21
CA ASN A 54 3.02 13.12 35.77
C ASN A 54 3.14 13.17 37.31
N GLY A 55 2.08 13.62 37.98
CA GLY A 55 2.04 13.77 39.44
C GLY A 55 2.64 15.08 39.98
N LEU A 56 3.28 15.89 39.13
CA LEU A 56 3.82 17.20 39.50
C LEU A 56 2.80 18.30 39.24
N ARG A 57 2.56 19.15 40.24
CA ARG A 57 1.63 20.28 40.14
C ARG A 57 2.08 21.26 39.07
N ILE A 58 1.17 21.63 38.18
CA ILE A 58 1.40 22.69 37.19
C ILE A 58 1.18 24.03 37.90
N ASN A 59 2.26 24.78 38.11
CA ASN A 59 2.23 26.06 38.84
C ASN A 59 2.02 27.28 37.93
N SER A 60 1.71 27.10 36.64
CA SER A 60 1.48 28.22 35.74
C SER A 60 0.18 28.96 36.07
N SER A 61 0.21 30.28 35.96
CA SER A 61 -0.99 31.11 36.00
C SER A 61 -1.83 30.84 34.76
N LEU A 62 -2.73 29.85 34.84
CA LEU A 62 -3.68 29.56 33.80
C LEU A 62 -4.73 30.68 33.74
N THR A 63 -5.02 31.18 32.55
CA THR A 63 -6.11 32.15 32.32
C THR A 63 -7.46 31.57 32.74
N ASP A 64 -7.64 30.27 32.52
CA ASP A 64 -8.79 29.49 32.98
C ASP A 64 -8.28 28.26 33.76
N PRO A 65 -8.52 28.16 35.08
CA PRO A 65 -8.04 27.02 35.87
C PRO A 65 -8.68 25.68 35.44
N GLN A 66 -9.84 25.73 34.77
CA GLN A 66 -10.50 24.53 34.25
C GLN A 66 -9.90 24.07 32.92
N LYS A 67 -9.15 24.91 32.19
CA LYS A 67 -8.67 24.61 30.84
C LYS A 67 -7.15 24.73 30.70
N LEU A 68 -6.51 23.62 30.35
CA LEU A 68 -5.10 23.57 30.01
C LEU A 68 -4.94 23.61 28.49
N TYR A 69 -4.33 24.69 27.97
CA TYR A 69 -4.11 24.90 26.54
C TYR A 69 -2.65 24.64 26.17
N PHE A 70 -2.44 23.94 25.06
CA PHE A 70 -1.14 23.71 24.46
C PHE A 70 -1.18 24.25 23.03
N GLU A 71 -0.36 25.26 22.76
CA GLU A 71 -0.12 25.76 21.41
C GLU A 71 0.97 24.90 20.77
N ARG A 72 0.73 24.38 19.56
CA ARG A 72 1.69 23.60 18.78
C ARG A 72 2.42 22.54 19.61
N VAL A 73 1.71 21.49 19.98
CA VAL A 73 2.24 20.44 20.86
C VAL A 73 3.55 19.85 20.36
N ILE A 74 4.45 19.61 21.30
CA ILE A 74 5.75 18.94 21.11
C ILE A 74 5.76 17.58 21.80
N ASP A 75 6.76 16.75 21.52
CA ASP A 75 6.82 15.39 22.08
C ASP A 75 6.87 15.41 23.63
N GLU A 76 7.57 16.40 24.19
CA GLU A 76 7.74 16.63 25.62
C GLU A 76 6.43 16.97 26.34
N ASP A 77 5.40 17.40 25.61
CA ASP A 77 4.06 17.62 26.16
C ASP A 77 3.32 16.30 26.45
N SER A 78 3.80 15.18 25.92
CA SER A 78 3.25 13.86 26.24
C SER A 78 3.34 13.58 27.74
N GLY A 79 2.29 12.96 28.28
CA GLY A 79 2.25 12.58 29.68
C GLY A 79 0.86 12.30 30.23
N ASN A 80 0.85 11.96 31.52
CA ASN A 80 -0.36 11.73 32.28
C ASN A 80 -0.78 13.03 32.98
N TYR A 81 -1.83 13.65 32.47
CA TYR A 81 -2.41 14.85 33.05
C TYR A 81 -3.53 14.47 34.00
N THR A 82 -3.51 15.03 35.20
CA THR A 82 -4.53 14.81 36.22
C THR A 82 -5.12 16.13 36.63
N CYS A 83 -6.45 16.24 36.61
CA CYS A 83 -7.13 17.34 37.27
C CYS A 83 -7.70 16.90 38.61
N GLU A 84 -7.47 17.70 39.63
CA GLU A 84 -7.95 17.55 40.99
C GLU A 84 -8.98 18.63 41.27
N ALA A 85 -10.18 18.26 41.71
CA ALA A 85 -11.20 19.20 42.16
C ALA A 85 -11.45 19.08 43.66
N GLN A 86 -11.43 20.22 44.35
CA GLN A 86 -11.63 20.31 45.81
C GLN A 86 -12.62 21.42 46.16
N ASN A 87 -13.50 21.16 47.13
CA ASN A 87 -14.47 22.11 47.66
C ASN A 87 -14.11 22.49 49.11
N HIS A 88 -14.29 23.75 49.53
CA HIS A 88 -13.74 24.31 50.78
C HIS A 88 -14.75 24.50 51.94
N ARG A 89 -15.96 23.93 51.88
CA ARG A 89 -17.02 24.26 52.87
C ARG A 89 -17.09 23.34 54.08
N ASP A 90 -16.26 23.62 55.06
CA ASP A 90 -16.25 23.03 56.41
C ASP A 90 -15.58 21.65 56.53
N SER A 91 -15.03 21.43 57.72
CA SER A 91 -14.19 20.32 58.22
C SER A 91 -14.78 18.88 58.10
N LYS A 92 -15.73 18.63 57.18
CA LYS A 92 -16.04 17.27 56.75
C LYS A 92 -15.01 16.83 55.73
N THR A 93 -14.27 15.77 56.05
CA THR A 93 -13.16 15.20 55.26
C THR A 93 -13.64 14.60 53.93
N TYR A 94 -14.06 15.44 52.98
CA TYR A 94 -14.29 14.98 51.60
C TYR A 94 -12.93 14.88 50.89
N LYS A 95 -12.64 13.70 50.34
CA LYS A 95 -11.42 13.49 49.57
C LYS A 95 -11.51 14.22 48.23
N PRO A 96 -10.43 14.86 47.76
CA PRO A 96 -10.39 15.45 46.43
C PRO A 96 -10.64 14.38 45.36
N ILE A 97 -11.25 14.79 44.25
CA ILE A 97 -11.53 13.91 43.12
C ILE A 97 -10.53 14.18 42.01
N HIS A 98 -9.89 13.11 41.55
CA HIS A 98 -8.88 13.14 40.50
C HIS A 98 -9.41 12.50 39.22
N ARG A 99 -9.27 13.18 38.08
CA ARG A 99 -9.57 12.62 36.75
C ARG A 99 -8.33 12.69 35.87
N ILE A 100 -7.92 11.54 35.35
CA ILE A 100 -6.69 11.37 34.58
C ILE A 100 -7.01 11.30 33.09
N VAL A 101 -6.19 11.99 32.29
CA VAL A 101 -6.13 11.90 30.84
C VAL A 101 -4.68 11.71 30.40
N ILE A 102 -4.48 10.80 29.45
CA ILE A 102 -3.16 10.52 28.88
C ILE A 102 -3.08 11.30 27.58
N LEU A 103 -2.24 12.32 27.54
CA LEU A 103 -1.95 13.04 26.31
C LEU A 103 -0.77 12.35 25.63
N LYS A 104 -0.99 11.82 24.43
CA LYS A 104 0.05 11.23 23.59
C LYS A 104 0.22 12.06 22.35
N VAL A 105 1.40 12.64 22.20
CA VAL A 105 1.79 13.38 21.01
C VAL A 105 2.41 12.40 20.01
N VAL A 106 2.06 12.51 18.73
CA VAL A 106 2.54 11.63 17.66
C VAL A 106 3.03 12.43 16.46
N LEU A 107 4.04 11.93 15.78
CA LEU A 107 4.49 12.53 14.52
C LEU A 107 3.42 12.38 13.43
N PRO A 108 3.27 13.38 12.53
CA PRO A 108 2.35 13.29 11.40
C PRO A 108 2.75 12.10 10.52
N SER A 109 1.84 11.14 10.38
CA SER A 109 2.09 9.93 9.61
C SER A 109 1.92 10.23 8.12
N SER A 110 3.02 10.28 7.35
CA SER A 110 3.03 10.40 5.88
C SER A 110 2.54 9.12 5.16
N LYS A 111 1.41 8.57 5.57
CA LYS A 111 0.82 7.38 4.95
C LYS A 111 -0.07 7.81 3.79
N GLY A 112 0.52 8.04 2.62
CA GLY A 112 -0.29 8.34 1.42
C GLY A 112 0.45 8.40 0.09
N LEU A 113 1.74 8.73 0.06
CA LEU A 113 2.43 8.99 -1.21
C LEU A 113 3.16 7.78 -1.82
N ILE A 114 3.56 6.78 -1.01
CA ILE A 114 4.50 5.75 -1.48
C ILE A 114 3.82 4.42 -1.86
N ALA A 115 2.70 4.07 -1.21
CA ALA A 115 2.07 2.76 -1.41
C ALA A 115 1.36 2.59 -2.78
N GLY A 116 0.88 3.68 -3.39
CA GLY A 116 0.17 3.62 -4.68
C GLY A 116 1.08 3.41 -5.89
N LEU A 117 2.33 3.88 -5.83
CA LEU A 117 3.26 3.85 -6.97
C LEU A 117 3.89 2.48 -7.21
N ILE A 118 4.06 1.68 -6.14
CA ILE A 118 4.71 0.37 -6.23
C ILE A 118 3.77 -0.68 -6.85
N ALA A 119 2.48 -0.65 -6.50
CA ALA A 119 1.50 -1.63 -6.99
C ALA A 119 1.20 -1.47 -8.49
N THR A 120 1.12 -0.23 -8.98
CA THR A 120 0.87 0.07 -10.41
C THR A 120 2.08 -0.30 -11.27
N GLY A 121 3.30 -0.02 -10.80
CA GLY A 121 4.54 -0.38 -11.51
C GLY A 121 4.71 -1.89 -11.69
N VAL A 122 4.41 -2.69 -10.66
CA VAL A 122 4.52 -4.15 -10.74
C VAL A 122 3.52 -4.74 -11.73
N LEU A 123 2.28 -4.26 -11.76
CA LEU A 123 1.28 -4.70 -12.72
C LEU A 123 1.68 -4.39 -14.17
N ILE A 124 2.20 -3.18 -14.42
CA ILE A 124 2.70 -2.80 -15.75
C ILE A 124 3.88 -3.68 -16.15
N PHE A 125 4.83 -3.94 -15.24
CA PHE A 125 5.99 -4.80 -15.52
C PHE A 125 5.56 -6.24 -15.87
N ILE A 126 4.61 -6.81 -15.13
CA ILE A 126 4.06 -8.15 -15.40
C ILE A 126 3.35 -8.16 -16.76
N MET A 127 2.52 -7.15 -17.07
CA MET A 127 1.82 -7.04 -18.36
C MET A 127 2.81 -6.93 -19.53
N VAL A 128 3.86 -6.12 -19.41
CA VAL A 128 4.92 -5.99 -20.42
C VAL A 128 5.67 -7.31 -20.60
N PHE A 129 5.98 -8.02 -19.53
CA PHE A 129 6.65 -9.31 -19.61
C PHE A 129 5.78 -10.38 -20.30
N VAL A 130 4.48 -10.41 -20.01
CA VAL A 130 3.51 -11.30 -20.68
C VAL A 130 3.41 -10.95 -22.16
N VAL A 131 3.25 -9.67 -22.52
CA VAL A 131 3.19 -9.24 -23.93
C VAL A 131 4.49 -9.57 -24.67
N MET A 132 5.65 -9.34 -24.05
CA MET A 132 6.95 -9.70 -24.63
C MET A 132 7.06 -11.21 -24.86
N LYS A 133 6.62 -12.04 -23.92
CA LYS A 133 6.59 -13.50 -24.06
C LYS A 133 5.61 -13.95 -25.15
N LEU A 134 4.42 -13.35 -25.25
CA LEU A 134 3.45 -13.63 -26.30
C LEU A 134 4.02 -13.25 -27.67
N PHE A 135 4.58 -12.04 -27.79
CA PHE A 135 5.24 -11.58 -29.00
C PHE A 135 6.41 -12.49 -29.39
N TRP A 136 7.24 -12.90 -28.43
CA TRP A 136 8.32 -13.86 -28.66
C TRP A 136 7.81 -15.22 -29.12
N ARG A 137 6.72 -15.74 -28.52
CA ARG A 137 6.10 -17.00 -28.97
C ARG A 137 5.56 -16.89 -30.40
N VAL A 138 4.84 -15.83 -30.71
CA VAL A 138 4.30 -15.58 -32.06
C VAL A 138 5.44 -15.45 -33.07
N LYS A 139 6.46 -14.66 -32.75
CA LYS A 139 7.63 -14.49 -33.61
C LYS A 139 8.37 -15.83 -33.84
N LYS A 140 8.53 -16.65 -32.80
CA LYS A 140 9.15 -17.97 -32.89
C LYS A 140 8.40 -18.89 -33.85
N GLU A 141 7.07 -18.92 -33.74
CA GLU A 141 6.20 -19.72 -34.62
C GLU A 141 6.27 -19.27 -36.08
N VAL A 142 6.28 -17.95 -36.31
CA VAL A 142 6.40 -17.36 -37.65
C VAL A 142 7.75 -17.65 -38.29
N GLN A 143 8.85 -17.48 -37.53
CA GLN A 143 10.21 -17.68 -38.03
C GLN A 143 10.51 -19.16 -38.36
N PHE A 144 9.93 -20.08 -37.57
CA PHE A 144 10.00 -21.51 -37.87
C PHE A 144 9.23 -21.86 -39.16
N ARG A 145 8.03 -21.30 -39.35
CA ARG A 145 7.23 -21.50 -40.57
C ARG A 145 7.83 -20.91 -41.84
N SER A 146 8.53 -19.78 -41.76
CA SER A 146 9.21 -19.20 -42.94
C SER A 146 10.45 -20.02 -43.33
N SER A 147 11.24 -20.47 -42.35
CA SER A 147 12.40 -21.34 -42.58
C SER A 147 12.01 -22.65 -43.28
N PHE A 148 10.87 -23.23 -42.93
CA PHE A 148 10.40 -24.46 -43.58
C PHE A 148 9.94 -24.22 -45.02
N ARG A 149 9.27 -23.09 -45.30
CA ARG A 149 8.78 -22.73 -46.63
C ARG A 149 9.91 -22.42 -47.62
N GLU A 150 10.98 -21.78 -47.15
CA GLU A 150 12.18 -21.53 -47.96
C GLU A 150 12.88 -22.85 -48.29
N ASN A 151 13.08 -23.73 -47.31
CA ASN A 151 13.75 -25.04 -47.50
C ASN A 151 13.02 -25.96 -48.50
N GLU A 152 11.69 -25.95 -48.56
CA GLU A 152 10.95 -26.73 -49.59
C GLU A 152 11.06 -26.14 -51.01
N LEU A 153 11.30 -24.83 -51.15
CA LEU A 153 11.42 -24.18 -52.45
C LEU A 153 12.81 -24.31 -53.07
N TYR A 154 13.87 -24.49 -52.27
CA TYR A 154 15.23 -24.72 -52.78
C TYR A 154 15.45 -26.14 -53.33
N LEU A 155 14.53 -27.08 -53.07
CA LEU A 155 14.62 -28.46 -53.59
C LEU A 155 14.04 -28.64 -54.99
N PHE A 156 13.49 -27.58 -55.60
CA PHE A 156 13.05 -27.58 -57.00
C PHE A 156 13.93 -26.65 -57.83
N GLU A 157 15.19 -27.04 -58.04
CA GLU A 157 15.97 -26.48 -59.15
C GLU A 157 15.27 -26.94 -60.44
N LYS A 158 14.62 -26.00 -61.14
CA LYS A 158 14.04 -26.28 -62.46
C LYS A 158 15.17 -26.76 -63.36
N GLY A 159 15.08 -28.02 -63.80
CA GLY A 159 16.00 -28.57 -64.80
C GLY A 159 16.16 -27.59 -65.97
N ASN A 160 17.40 -27.38 -66.40
CA ASN A 160 17.74 -26.40 -67.41
C ASN A 160 17.18 -26.82 -68.78
N VAL A 161 16.03 -26.27 -69.16
CA VAL A 161 15.32 -26.57 -70.42
C VAL A 161 16.14 -26.18 -71.66
N GLY A 162 17.26 -25.46 -71.49
CA GLY A 162 18.16 -25.04 -72.57
C GLY A 162 19.10 -26.13 -73.10
N GLU A 163 19.20 -27.29 -72.46
CA GLU A 163 20.04 -28.41 -72.92
C GLU A 163 19.26 -29.52 -73.66
N LEU A 164 17.97 -29.31 -73.93
CA LEU A 164 17.19 -30.24 -74.76
C LEU A 164 17.61 -30.11 -76.22
N ASN A 165 18.33 -31.11 -76.71
CA ASN A 165 18.65 -31.33 -78.11
C ASN A 165 17.39 -31.71 -78.92
N ASN A 166 16.93 -30.84 -79.80
CA ASN A 166 15.74 -31.10 -80.63
C ASN A 166 15.99 -32.13 -81.76
N ASP A 167 17.23 -32.59 -81.95
CA ASP A 167 17.59 -33.55 -82.99
C ASP A 167 17.42 -35.02 -82.55
N CYS A 168 17.01 -35.29 -81.31
CA CYS A 168 16.73 -36.63 -80.80
C CYS A 168 15.39 -36.68 -80.06
N THR A 169 14.78 -37.87 -80.02
CA THR A 169 13.52 -38.06 -79.29
C THR A 169 13.73 -38.00 -77.78
N ALA A 170 12.68 -37.65 -77.03
CA ALA A 170 12.76 -37.52 -75.57
C ALA A 170 13.25 -38.81 -74.89
N ASP A 171 12.90 -39.98 -75.46
CA ASP A 171 13.32 -41.29 -74.94
C ASP A 171 14.82 -41.54 -75.15
N GLU A 172 15.39 -41.12 -76.28
CA GLU A 172 16.83 -41.21 -76.55
C GLU A 172 17.62 -40.25 -75.66
N GLN A 173 17.06 -39.07 -75.42
CA GLN A 173 17.63 -38.09 -74.50
C GLN A 173 17.69 -38.58 -73.07
N ALA A 174 16.64 -39.27 -72.61
CA ALA A 174 16.57 -39.83 -71.27
C ALA A 174 17.68 -40.88 -71.04
N GLN A 175 18.07 -41.64 -72.08
CA GLN A 175 19.15 -42.63 -71.98
C GLN A 175 20.54 -42.02 -71.84
N LEU A 176 20.73 -40.76 -72.23
CA LEU A 176 22.00 -40.04 -72.13
C LEU A 176 22.18 -39.33 -70.80
N LEU A 177 21.15 -39.29 -69.96
CA LEU A 177 21.24 -38.68 -68.63
C LEU A 177 22.23 -39.47 -67.75
N PRO A 178 23.09 -38.78 -66.98
CA PRO A 178 24.01 -39.44 -66.08
C PRO A 178 23.23 -40.27 -65.05
N TYR A 179 23.70 -41.49 -64.81
CA TYR A 179 23.10 -42.41 -63.84
C TYR A 179 23.15 -41.82 -62.43
N ASP A 180 21.99 -41.42 -61.89
CA ASP A 180 21.88 -40.91 -60.53
C ASP A 180 21.33 -41.99 -59.59
N ARG A 181 22.21 -42.46 -58.69
CA ARG A 181 21.95 -43.55 -57.75
C ARG A 181 20.95 -43.17 -56.65
N ILE A 182 20.56 -41.89 -56.56
CA ILE A 182 19.64 -41.36 -55.53
C ILE A 182 18.17 -41.58 -55.92
N TRP A 183 17.86 -41.66 -57.22
CA TRP A 183 16.48 -41.62 -57.73
C TRP A 183 16.03 -42.90 -58.44
N GLU A 184 16.88 -43.93 -58.55
CA GLU A 184 16.46 -45.24 -59.06
C GLU A 184 15.97 -46.18 -57.96
N VAL A 185 14.82 -46.80 -58.20
CA VAL A 185 14.29 -47.91 -57.39
C VAL A 185 15.12 -49.16 -57.69
N PRO A 186 15.76 -49.79 -56.68
CA PRO A 186 16.51 -51.02 -56.88
C PRO A 186 15.66 -52.08 -57.56
N LYS A 187 16.17 -52.74 -58.61
CA LYS A 187 15.44 -53.83 -59.31
C LYS A 187 15.03 -55.00 -58.39
N GLN A 188 15.64 -55.09 -57.22
CA GLN A 188 15.35 -56.09 -56.20
C GLN A 188 14.04 -55.80 -55.45
N ASP A 189 13.55 -54.57 -55.49
CA ASP A 189 12.32 -54.12 -54.82
C ASP A 189 11.11 -54.10 -55.77
N ILE A 190 11.29 -54.54 -57.02
CA ILE A 190 10.22 -54.64 -58.03
C ILE A 190 9.77 -56.11 -58.11
N GLU A 191 9.08 -56.59 -57.07
CA GLU A 191 8.32 -57.83 -57.16
C GLU A 191 7.02 -57.56 -57.93
N PHE A 192 6.94 -58.06 -59.17
CA PHE A 192 5.67 -58.18 -59.87
C PHE A 192 4.94 -59.41 -59.33
N GLY A 193 4.03 -59.18 -58.39
CA GLY A 193 2.93 -60.09 -58.09
C GLY A 193 1.81 -59.94 -59.10
#